data_AF-A0A5A8ABN7-F1
#
_entry.id   AF-A0A5A8ABN7-F1
#
_cell.length_a   1.000
_cell.length_b   1.000
_cell.length_c   1.000
_cell.angle_alpha   90.00
_cell.angle_beta   90.00
_cell.angle_gamma   90.00
#
_symmetry.space_group_name_H-M   'P 1'
#
loop_
_entity.id
_entity.type
_entity.pdbx_description
1 polymer ?
#
loop_
_entity_poly.entity_id
_entity_poly.type
_entity_poly.pdbx_seq_one_letter_code
_entity_poly.pdbx_strand_id
1 'polypeptide(L)'
;MTPADRDRFEKCLTLAAQGGTAGERAAARAAAERIAQGAGLTLAEAAEIVRRSGQASEPRASRPPPPRRTYPWAQPKAPVAPITVEELLRQKAETEAWRKRSAAAADRHRKRERADQDAYAAEQRARQAERDRDWARTRADPPDTARNET
;
A
#
# COMPACT_ATOMS: atom_id res chain seq x y z
N MET A 1 -47.98 16.50 0.72
CA MET A 1 -46.55 16.53 1.08
C MET A 1 -46.43 16.75 2.59
N THR A 2 -45.71 15.89 3.32
CA THR A 2 -45.53 16.07 4.78
C THR A 2 -44.52 17.19 5.10
N PRO A 3 -44.49 17.74 6.33
CA PRO A 3 -43.47 18.72 6.72
C PRO A 3 -42.02 18.23 6.54
N ALA A 4 -41.77 16.95 6.80
CA ALA A 4 -40.46 16.33 6.62
C ALA A 4 -40.09 16.11 5.14
N ASP A 5 -41.07 15.85 4.27
CA ASP A 5 -40.85 15.80 2.82
C ASP A 5 -40.54 17.19 2.28
N ARG A 6 -41.23 18.21 2.79
CA ARG A 6 -41.03 19.61 2.41
C ARG A 6 -39.61 20.10 2.72
N ASP A 7 -39.11 19.88 3.93
CA ASP A 7 -37.74 20.26 4.32
C ASP A 7 -36.68 19.53 3.46
N ARG A 8 -36.88 18.23 3.19
CA ARG A 8 -36.01 17.47 2.29
C ARG A 8 -36.06 18.01 0.86
N PHE A 9 -37.24 18.34 0.36
CA PHE A 9 -37.42 18.93 -0.97
C PHE A 9 -36.73 20.31 -1.09
N GLU A 10 -36.87 21.17 -0.09
CA GLU A 10 -36.22 22.48 -0.04
C GLU A 10 -34.68 22.38 -0.02
N LYS A 11 -34.13 21.42 0.74
CA LYS A 11 -32.69 21.10 0.73
C LYS A 11 -32.23 20.60 -0.64
N CYS A 12 -33.02 19.75 -1.31
CA CYS A 12 -32.71 19.29 -2.66
C CYS A 12 -32.75 20.43 -3.69
N LEU A 13 -33.68 21.38 -3.58
CA LEU A 13 -33.70 22.56 -4.44
C LEU A 13 -32.46 23.45 -4.23
N THR A 14 -32.06 23.65 -2.97
CA THR A 14 -30.85 24.42 -2.64
C THR A 14 -29.61 23.76 -3.24
N LEU A 15 -29.45 22.43 -3.08
CA LEU A 15 -28.33 21.68 -3.64
C LEU A 15 -28.35 21.63 -5.17
N ALA A 16 -29.53 21.60 -5.79
CA ALA A 16 -29.69 21.68 -7.24
C ALA A 16 -29.22 23.04 -7.83
N ALA A 17 -29.34 24.11 -7.05
CA ALA A 17 -28.90 25.45 -7.43
C ALA A 17 -27.40 25.70 -7.13
N GLN A 18 -26.92 25.24 -5.97
CA GLN A 18 -25.61 25.61 -5.42
C GLN A 18 -24.60 24.43 -5.31
N GLY A 19 -24.94 23.24 -5.80
CA GLY A 19 -24.06 22.07 -5.77
C GLY A 19 -22.70 22.34 -6.44
N GLY A 20 -21.63 21.78 -5.87
CA GLY A 20 -20.25 22.05 -6.27
C GLY A 20 -19.88 21.41 -7.61
N THR A 21 -20.58 20.36 -8.01
CA THR A 21 -20.38 19.68 -9.31
C THR A 21 -21.67 19.56 -10.13
N ALA A 22 -21.53 19.33 -11.43
CA ALA A 22 -22.67 19.07 -12.32
C ALA A 22 -23.45 17.80 -11.91
N GLY A 23 -22.73 16.76 -11.46
CA GLY A 23 -23.33 15.51 -10.98
C GLY A 23 -24.17 15.70 -9.72
N GLU A 24 -23.67 16.49 -8.75
CA GLU A 24 -24.41 16.83 -7.53
C GLU A 24 -25.70 17.60 -7.84
N ARG A 25 -25.63 18.60 -8.74
CA ARG A 25 -26.80 19.38 -9.14
C ARG A 25 -27.85 18.51 -9.84
N ALA A 26 -27.43 17.60 -10.72
CA ALA A 26 -28.33 16.67 -11.41
C ALA A 26 -28.99 15.67 -10.44
N ALA A 27 -28.20 15.08 -9.54
CA ALA A 27 -28.71 14.17 -8.53
C ALA A 27 -29.70 14.84 -7.57
N ALA A 28 -29.43 16.10 -7.19
CA ALA A 28 -30.33 16.89 -6.36
C ALA A 28 -31.67 17.20 -7.05
N ARG A 29 -31.66 17.50 -8.36
CA ARG A 29 -32.90 17.67 -9.14
C ARG A 29 -33.71 16.39 -9.20
N ALA A 30 -33.06 15.26 -9.50
CA ALA A 30 -33.73 13.96 -9.54
C ALA A 30 -34.29 13.53 -8.17
N ALA A 31 -33.62 13.88 -7.08
CA ALA A 31 -34.12 13.65 -5.73
C ALA A 31 -35.35 14.53 -5.41
N ALA A 32 -35.31 15.82 -5.76
CA ALA A 32 -36.46 16.72 -5.59
C ALA A 32 -37.68 16.22 -6.38
N GLU A 33 -37.48 15.76 -7.61
CA GLU A 33 -38.55 15.22 -8.45
C GLU A 33 -39.21 13.98 -7.84
N ARG A 34 -38.43 13.04 -7.30
CA ARG A 34 -38.97 11.86 -6.60
C ARG A 34 -39.79 12.23 -5.36
N ILE A 35 -39.37 13.25 -4.61
CA ILE A 35 -40.12 13.71 -3.43
C ILE A 35 -41.44 14.37 -3.85
N ALA A 36 -41.43 15.18 -4.91
CA ALA A 36 -42.66 15.78 -5.45
C ALA A 36 -43.64 14.70 -5.93
N GLN A 37 -43.15 13.73 -6.71
CA GLN A 37 -43.95 12.60 -7.20
C GLN A 37 -44.52 11.75 -6.06
N GLY A 38 -43.73 11.48 -5.02
CA GLY A 38 -44.20 10.76 -3.82
C GLY A 38 -45.33 11.49 -3.07
N ALA A 39 -45.46 12.80 -3.28
CA ALA A 39 -46.55 13.61 -2.76
C ALA A 39 -47.70 13.85 -3.78
N GLY A 40 -47.64 13.22 -4.96
CA GLY A 40 -48.63 13.38 -6.03
C GLY A 40 -48.56 14.73 -6.75
N LEU A 41 -47.42 15.42 -6.70
CA LEU A 41 -47.23 16.77 -7.25
C LEU A 41 -46.18 16.74 -8.36
N THR A 42 -46.30 17.68 -9.30
CA THR A 42 -45.20 18.01 -10.21
C THR A 42 -44.10 18.78 -9.46
N LEU A 43 -42.88 18.76 -10.00
CA LEU A 43 -41.75 19.52 -9.45
C LEU A 43 -42.08 21.01 -9.33
N ALA A 44 -42.80 21.57 -10.31
CA ALA A 44 -43.20 22.98 -10.33
C ALA A 44 -44.24 23.29 -9.25
N GLU A 45 -45.27 22.46 -9.09
CA GLU A 45 -46.28 22.63 -8.04
C GLU A 45 -45.69 22.52 -6.64
N ALA A 46 -44.79 21.54 -6.43
CA ALA A 46 -44.08 21.39 -5.16
C ALA A 46 -43.19 22.62 -4.87
N ALA A 47 -42.52 23.17 -5.88
CA ALA A 47 -41.73 24.40 -5.74
C ALA A 47 -42.58 25.64 -5.42
N GLU A 48 -43.77 25.77 -6.01
CA GLU A 48 -44.73 26.84 -5.68
C GLU A 48 -45.24 26.72 -4.24
N ILE A 49 -45.53 25.51 -3.77
CA ILE A 49 -45.95 25.25 -2.38
C ILE A 49 -44.87 25.72 -1.42
N VAL A 50 -43.60 25.37 -1.67
CA VAL A 50 -42.46 25.84 -0.86
C VAL A 50 -42.34 27.36 -0.91
N ARG A 51 -42.42 27.97 -2.10
CA ARG A 51 -42.30 29.42 -2.26
C ARG A 51 -43.37 30.21 -1.50
N ARG A 52 -44.64 29.79 -1.60
CA ARG A 52 -45.75 30.44 -0.88
C ARG A 52 -45.62 30.34 0.63
N SER A 53 -45.04 29.23 1.07
CA SER A 53 -44.84 28.94 2.48
C SER A 53 -43.53 29.48 3.07
N GLY A 54 -42.69 30.09 2.23
CA GLY A 54 -41.37 30.64 2.57
C GLY A 54 -41.36 32.12 2.98
N GLN A 55 -42.51 32.79 3.06
CA GLN A 55 -42.59 34.18 3.55
C GLN A 55 -42.28 34.35 5.06
N ALA A 56 -41.94 33.26 5.78
CA ALA A 56 -41.62 33.30 7.21
C ALA A 56 -40.36 32.51 7.60
N SER A 57 -39.37 32.38 6.71
CA SER A 57 -38.01 32.09 7.15
C SER A 57 -37.19 33.37 7.07
N GLU A 58 -37.17 34.07 8.20
CA GLU A 58 -36.13 35.04 8.55
C GLU A 58 -34.77 34.55 8.02
N PRO A 59 -33.95 35.43 7.40
CA PRO A 59 -32.60 35.07 7.01
C PRO A 59 -31.84 34.71 8.29
N ARG A 60 -31.78 33.42 8.60
CA ARG A 60 -31.04 32.90 9.75
C ARG A 60 -29.61 33.39 9.57
N ALA A 61 -29.20 34.35 10.40
CA ALA A 61 -27.88 34.93 10.38
C ALA A 61 -26.87 33.81 10.21
N SER A 62 -26.16 33.80 9.07
CA SER A 62 -25.19 32.78 8.76
C SER A 62 -24.15 32.80 9.88
N ARG A 63 -24.20 31.80 10.77
CA ARG A 63 -23.19 31.66 11.81
C ARG A 63 -21.84 31.61 11.09
N PRO A 64 -20.85 32.43 11.49
CA PRO A 64 -19.54 32.40 10.85
C PRO A 64 -19.02 30.96 10.85
N PRO A 65 -18.37 30.51 9.74
CA PRO A 65 -17.85 29.17 9.65
C PRO A 65 -16.90 28.92 10.83
N PRO A 66 -16.88 27.70 11.41
CA PRO A 66 -15.95 27.39 12.48
C PRO A 66 -14.51 27.64 11.99
N PRO A 67 -13.61 28.13 12.88
CA PRO A 67 -12.22 28.36 12.49
C PRO A 67 -11.64 27.07 11.94
N ARG A 68 -10.97 27.17 10.78
CA ARG A 68 -10.30 26.03 10.16
C ARG A 68 -9.25 25.52 11.15
N ARG A 69 -9.26 24.22 11.42
CA ARG A 69 -8.23 23.58 12.25
C ARG A 69 -6.89 23.74 11.54
N THR A 70 -5.92 24.38 12.21
CA THR A 70 -4.56 24.43 11.71
C THR A 70 -3.90 23.10 11.96
N TYR A 71 -3.50 22.41 10.90
CA TYR A 71 -2.81 21.13 11.02
C TYR A 71 -1.31 21.33 11.21
N PRO A 72 -0.60 20.42 11.88
CA PRO A 72 0.86 20.52 12.07
C PRO A 72 1.64 20.66 10.75
N TRP A 73 1.14 20.10 9.65
CA TRP A 73 1.75 20.24 8.31
C TRP A 73 1.48 21.58 7.64
N ALA A 74 0.49 22.35 8.12
CA ALA A 74 0.18 23.69 7.62
C ALA A 74 1.05 24.78 8.26
N GLN A 75 1.82 24.42 9.30
CA GLN A 75 2.79 25.33 9.91
C GLN A 75 4.10 25.31 9.11
N PRO A 76 4.70 26.48 8.81
CA PRO A 76 6.04 26.54 8.27
C PRO A 76 7.00 25.79 9.19
N LYS A 77 7.74 24.83 8.64
CA LYS A 77 8.76 24.10 9.40
C LYS A 77 9.85 25.08 9.81
N ALA A 78 10.38 24.91 11.03
CA ALA A 78 11.55 25.66 11.46
C ALA A 78 12.72 25.42 10.47
N PRO A 79 13.56 26.43 10.20
CA PRO A 79 14.73 26.27 9.35
C PRO A 79 15.65 25.21 9.94
N VAL A 80 16.04 24.24 9.11
CA VAL A 80 16.97 23.18 9.51
C VAL A 80 18.38 23.75 9.55
N ALA A 81 19.10 23.51 10.66
CA ALA A 81 20.48 23.91 10.78
C ALA A 81 21.34 23.19 9.72
N PRO A 82 22.24 23.89 9.00
CA PRO A 82 23.12 23.26 8.03
C PRO A 82 24.07 22.27 8.73
N ILE A 83 24.30 21.13 8.10
CA ILE A 83 25.23 20.12 8.59
C ILE A 83 26.66 20.69 8.59
N THR A 84 27.40 20.47 9.68
CA THR A 84 28.79 20.92 9.78
C THR A 84 29.71 19.96 9.02
N VAL A 85 30.89 20.45 8.64
CA VAL A 85 31.92 19.61 7.98
C VAL A 85 32.36 18.48 8.92
N GLU A 86 32.49 18.75 10.22
CA GLU A 86 32.84 17.76 11.24
C GLU A 86 31.81 16.62 11.30
N GLU A 87 30.52 16.96 11.24
CA GLU A 87 29.44 15.98 11.20
C GLU A 87 29.51 15.11 9.94
N LEU A 88 29.79 15.71 8.78
CA LEU A 88 29.98 14.97 7.53
C LEU A 88 31.18 14.01 7.61
N LEU A 89 32.29 14.45 8.20
CA LEU A 89 33.47 13.61 8.39
C LEU A 89 33.19 12.44 9.35
N ARG A 90 32.45 12.69 10.44
CA ARG A 90 32.03 11.63 11.37
C ARG A 90 31.16 10.58 10.67
N GLN A 91 30.13 11.03 9.96
CA GLN A 91 29.22 10.13 9.23
C GLN A 91 29.96 9.33 8.15
N LYS A 92 30.93 9.94 7.47
CA LYS A 92 31.79 9.25 6.50
C LYS A 92 32.64 8.18 7.19
N ALA A 93 33.29 8.49 8.30
CA ALA A 93 34.12 7.55 9.04
C ALA A 93 33.30 6.34 9.56
N GLU A 94 32.10 6.58 10.07
CA GLU A 94 31.17 5.52 10.49
C GLU A 94 30.78 4.61 9.31
N THR A 95 30.44 5.21 8.17
CA THR A 95 30.09 4.48 6.96
C THR A 95 31.26 3.64 6.43
N GLU A 96 32.48 4.19 6.42
CA GLU A 96 33.67 3.45 6.01
C GLU A 96 34.00 2.31 6.97
N ALA A 97 33.88 2.52 8.27
CA ALA A 97 34.07 1.48 9.28
C ALA A 97 33.05 0.35 9.11
N TRP A 98 31.78 0.69 8.86
CA TRP A 98 30.74 -0.29 8.56
C TRP A 98 31.07 -1.08 7.28
N ARG A 99 31.44 -0.41 6.19
CA ARG A 99 31.82 -1.06 4.92
C ARG A 99 32.97 -2.02 5.09
N LYS A 100 34.02 -1.63 5.84
CA LYS A 100 35.17 -2.49 6.15
C LYS A 100 34.75 -3.75 6.91
N ARG A 101 33.91 -3.60 7.95
CA ARG A 101 33.39 -4.74 8.72
C ARG A 101 32.55 -5.68 7.85
N SER A 102 31.66 -5.14 7.02
CA SER A 102 30.82 -5.91 6.12
C SER A 102 31.64 -6.67 5.07
N ALA A 103 32.65 -6.02 4.47
CA ALA A 103 33.55 -6.67 3.51
C ALA A 103 34.34 -7.82 4.16
N ALA A 104 34.86 -7.62 5.37
CA ALA A 104 35.57 -8.67 6.10
C ALA A 104 34.64 -9.84 6.47
N ALA A 105 33.38 -9.58 6.83
CA ALA A 105 32.40 -10.62 7.08
C ALA A 105 32.08 -11.43 5.81
N ALA A 106 31.90 -10.75 4.67
CA ALA A 106 31.65 -11.41 3.40
C ALA A 106 32.84 -12.23 2.89
N ASP A 107 34.08 -11.79 3.12
CA ASP A 107 35.27 -12.58 2.81
C ASP A 107 35.35 -13.87 3.65
N ARG A 108 35.08 -13.76 4.96
CA ARG A 108 35.01 -14.93 5.85
C ARG A 108 33.95 -15.93 5.40
N HIS A 109 32.77 -15.43 4.99
CA HIS A 109 31.70 -16.28 4.48
C HIS A 109 32.14 -17.05 3.24
N ARG A 110 32.67 -16.34 2.23
CA ARG A 110 33.14 -16.96 0.97
C ARG A 110 34.22 -18.01 1.20
N LYS A 111 35.13 -17.78 2.15
CA LYS A 111 36.16 -18.77 2.52
C LYS A 111 35.55 -20.03 3.14
N ARG A 112 34.53 -19.88 3.98
CA ARG A 112 33.81 -21.03 4.57
C ARG A 112 33.05 -21.81 3.49
N GLU A 113 32.29 -21.13 2.64
CA GLU A 113 31.56 -21.78 1.54
C GLU A 113 32.49 -22.56 0.61
N ARG A 114 33.66 -22.00 0.28
CA ARG A 114 34.67 -22.72 -0.52
C ARG A 114 35.18 -23.96 0.23
N ALA A 115 35.49 -23.85 1.52
CA ALA A 115 35.95 -24.98 2.31
C ALA A 115 34.88 -26.09 2.37
N ASP A 116 33.60 -25.74 2.52
CA ASP A 116 32.49 -26.69 2.54
C ASP A 116 32.31 -27.38 1.19
N GLN A 117 32.42 -26.63 0.08
CA GLN A 117 32.39 -27.19 -1.28
C GLN A 117 33.55 -28.15 -1.53
N ASP A 118 34.77 -27.77 -1.12
CA ASP A 118 35.96 -28.60 -1.27
C ASP A 118 35.85 -29.89 -0.45
N ALA A 119 35.31 -29.81 0.78
CA ALA A 119 35.06 -30.96 1.63
C ALA A 119 34.03 -31.92 1.00
N TYR A 120 32.91 -31.38 0.51
CA TYR A 120 31.90 -32.17 -0.19
C TYR A 120 32.48 -32.85 -1.44
N ALA A 121 33.23 -32.12 -2.26
CA ALA A 121 33.87 -32.68 -3.44
C ALA A 121 34.90 -33.78 -3.10
N ALA A 122 35.65 -33.61 -2.00
CA ALA A 122 36.56 -34.64 -1.50
C ALA A 122 35.82 -35.91 -1.08
N GLU A 123 34.69 -35.78 -0.38
CA GLU A 123 33.85 -36.92 0.01
C GLU A 123 33.31 -37.68 -1.22
N GLN A 124 32.84 -36.97 -2.24
CA GLN A 124 32.37 -37.60 -3.48
C GLN A 124 33.50 -38.34 -4.21
N ARG A 125 34.71 -37.75 -4.27
CA ARG A 125 35.88 -38.41 -4.83
C ARG A 125 36.27 -39.67 -4.05
N ALA A 126 36.19 -39.64 -2.72
CA ALA A 126 36.46 -40.81 -1.89
C ALA A 126 35.46 -41.95 -2.16
N ARG A 127 34.16 -41.64 -2.19
CA ARG A 127 33.10 -42.62 -2.52
C ARG A 127 33.27 -43.20 -3.92
N GLN A 128 33.64 -42.37 -4.90
CA GLN A 128 33.92 -42.85 -6.25
C GLN A 128 35.12 -43.78 -6.26
N ALA A 129 36.21 -43.42 -5.58
CA ALA A 129 37.39 -44.26 -5.51
C ALA A 129 37.11 -45.62 -4.84
N GLU A 130 36.23 -45.68 -3.84
CA GLU A 130 35.76 -46.94 -3.25
C GLU A 130 35.02 -47.79 -4.29
N ARG A 131 34.04 -47.21 -4.99
CA ARG A 131 33.32 -47.90 -6.08
C ARG A 131 34.24 -48.40 -7.18
N ASP A 132 35.22 -47.60 -7.56
CA ASP A 132 36.19 -47.97 -8.60
C ASP A 132 37.06 -49.16 -8.16
N ARG A 133 37.47 -49.19 -6.87
CA ARG A 133 38.17 -50.34 -6.30
C ARG A 133 37.28 -51.58 -6.25
N ASP A 134 36.02 -51.43 -5.85
CA ASP A 134 35.06 -52.54 -5.83
C ASP A 134 34.86 -53.12 -7.23
N TRP A 135 34.62 -52.25 -8.21
CA TRP A 135 34.48 -52.62 -9.61
C TRP A 135 35.71 -53.32 -10.16
N ALA A 136 36.91 -52.81 -9.85
CA ALA A 136 38.17 -53.44 -10.25
C ALA A 136 38.33 -54.83 -9.62
N ARG A 137 37.93 -55.02 -8.35
CA ARG A 137 37.96 -56.32 -7.68
C ARG A 137 37.00 -57.32 -8.33
N THR A 138 35.77 -56.93 -8.65
CA THR A 138 34.78 -57.83 -9.29
C THR A 138 35.20 -58.31 -10.67
N ARG A 139 36.04 -57.53 -11.38
CA ARG A 139 36.61 -57.95 -12.67
C ARG A 139 37.87 -58.81 -12.55
N ALA A 140 38.67 -58.60 -11.50
CA ALA A 140 39.88 -59.36 -11.27
C ALA A 140 39.58 -60.80 -10.82
N ASP A 141 38.51 -61.00 -10.03
CA ASP A 141 37.96 -62.30 -9.67
C ASP A 141 36.56 -62.46 -10.30
N PRO A 142 36.47 -62.85 -11.59
CA PRO A 142 35.18 -63.19 -12.17
C PRO A 142 34.59 -64.38 -11.40
N PRO A 143 33.29 -64.35 -11.01
CA PRO A 143 32.68 -65.45 -10.30
C PRO A 143 32.82 -66.73 -11.12
N ASP A 144 33.19 -67.82 -10.45
CA ASP A 144 33.51 -69.14 -10.99
C ASP A 144 32.27 -69.89 -11.52
N THR A 145 31.38 -69.19 -12.24
CA THR A 145 30.17 -69.76 -12.85
C THR A 145 30.46 -70.47 -14.17
N ALA A 146 31.72 -70.51 -14.62
CA ALA A 146 32.14 -71.19 -15.85
C ALA A 146 32.76 -72.59 -15.64
N ARG A 147 32.80 -73.12 -14.40
CA ARG A 147 33.41 -74.44 -14.10
C ARG A 147 32.43 -75.62 -13.96
N ASN A 148 31.12 -75.40 -14.17
CA ASN A 148 30.11 -76.46 -14.06
C ASN A 148 29.32 -76.67 -15.37
N GLU A 149 30.03 -76.84 -16.49
CA GLU A 149 29.46 -77.48 -17.68
C GLU A 149 30.47 -78.50 -18.23
N THR A 150 30.38 -79.73 -17.70
CA THR A 150 30.85 -80.97 -18.35
C THR A 150 29.82 -82.05 -18.13
#